data_AF-U3TSF5-F1
#
_entry.id   AF-U3TSF5-F1
#
_cell.length_a   1.000
_cell.length_b   1.000
_cell.length_c   1.000
_cell.angle_alpha   90.00
_cell.angle_beta   90.00
_cell.angle_gamma   90.00
#
_symmetry.space_group_name_H-M   'P 1'
#
loop_
_entity.id
_entity.type
_entity.pdbx_description
1 polymer ?
#
loop_
_entity_poly.entity_id
_entity_poly.type
_entity_poly.pdbx_seq_one_letter_code
_entity_poly.pdbx_strand_id
1 'polypeptide(L)'
;MSSLRQFSGTRPLYVLDAPGQLRNQQNGARYQANRDTGFYQQINADDSWASEQLSPGFTVGACWKNFARVFTDEGIQKPFLAIFGWTLLFSLLTVLLTVAVSMVLACLVQWEALRGKAIYRVMLILPYAVPAFISILIFKGLFNQSFGEINVMLNALFGFKPAWFSDPTLARAMLVIVNT
;
A
#
# COMPACT_ATOMS: atom_id res chain seq x y z
N MET A 1 20.59 -28.52 27.60
CA MET A 1 19.28 -29.06 27.14
C MET A 1 19.03 -28.51 25.75
N SER A 2 18.73 -29.35 24.78
CA SER A 2 18.34 -28.91 23.42
C SER A 2 16.83 -28.99 23.20
N SER A 3 16.12 -29.79 24.01
CA SER A 3 14.67 -29.77 24.14
C SER A 3 14.25 -30.18 25.55
N LEU A 4 12.95 -30.08 25.86
CA LEU A 4 12.38 -30.53 27.15
C LEU A 4 12.59 -32.03 27.42
N ARG A 5 12.89 -32.83 26.40
CA ARG A 5 13.04 -34.29 26.51
C ARG A 5 14.44 -34.79 26.15
N GLN A 6 15.32 -33.93 25.62
CA GLN A 6 16.63 -34.33 25.12
C GLN A 6 17.72 -33.30 25.46
N PHE A 7 18.91 -33.83 25.70
CA PHE A 7 20.12 -33.03 25.88
C PHE A 7 21.08 -33.35 24.74
N SER A 8 21.47 -32.32 23.99
CA SER A 8 22.62 -32.35 23.10
C SER A 8 23.58 -31.22 23.46
N GLY A 9 24.84 -31.37 23.06
CA GLY A 9 25.88 -30.36 23.22
C GLY A 9 25.78 -29.24 22.19
N THR A 10 24.61 -28.62 22.04
CA THR A 10 24.45 -27.47 21.13
C THR A 10 25.38 -26.35 21.60
N ARG A 11 26.22 -25.88 20.68
CA ARG A 11 27.13 -24.76 20.90
C ARG A 11 26.69 -23.59 20.01
N PRO A 12 26.89 -22.33 20.46
CA PRO A 12 26.62 -21.19 19.61
C PRO A 12 27.45 -21.29 18.32
N LEU A 13 26.82 -21.08 17.17
CA LEU A 13 27.51 -21.13 15.89
C LEU A 13 28.52 -19.98 15.74
N TYR A 14 28.20 -18.83 16.33
CA TYR A 14 29.02 -17.61 16.27
C TYR A 14 29.45 -17.19 17.67
N VAL A 15 30.68 -16.71 17.79
CA VAL A 15 31.22 -16.07 18.99
C VAL A 15 31.83 -14.74 18.62
N LEU A 16 31.75 -13.78 19.54
CA LEU A 16 32.40 -12.49 19.40
C LEU A 16 33.91 -12.67 19.59
N ASP A 17 34.69 -12.44 18.53
CA ASP A 17 36.17 -12.53 18.57
C ASP A 17 36.77 -11.19 19.02
N ALA A 18 36.20 -10.09 18.51
CA ALA A 18 36.55 -8.71 18.83
C ALA A 18 35.29 -7.81 18.74
N PRO A 19 35.32 -6.54 19.20
CA PRO A 19 34.17 -5.65 19.11
C PRO A 19 33.67 -5.52 17.66
N GLY A 20 32.47 -6.03 17.38
CA GLY A 20 31.87 -5.99 16.03
C GLY A 20 32.38 -7.04 15.05
N GLN A 21 33.16 -8.03 15.51
CA GLN A 21 33.60 -9.17 14.71
C GLN A 21 33.08 -10.49 15.28
N LEU A 22 32.42 -11.27 14.43
CA LEU A 22 31.89 -12.60 14.74
C LEU A 22 32.76 -13.66 14.08
N ARG A 23 33.11 -14.71 14.83
CA ARG A 23 33.78 -15.90 14.29
C ARG A 23 32.82 -17.07 14.31
N ASN A 24 32.69 -17.73 13.17
CA ASN A 24 31.92 -18.96 13.04
C ASN A 24 32.75 -20.14 13.56
N GLN A 25 32.19 -20.91 14.49
CA GLN A 25 32.85 -22.02 15.17
C GLN A 25 32.90 -23.32 14.34
N GLN A 26 32.13 -23.42 13.26
CA GLN A 26 32.13 -24.60 12.38
C GLN A 26 33.19 -24.52 11.29
N ASN A 27 33.32 -23.37 10.62
CA ASN A 27 34.22 -23.19 9.49
C ASN A 27 35.38 -22.21 9.76
N GLY A 28 35.41 -21.57 10.93
CA GLY A 28 36.46 -20.60 11.30
C GLY A 28 36.34 -19.24 10.60
N ALA A 29 35.32 -19.03 9.76
CA ALA A 29 35.14 -17.78 9.02
C ALA A 29 34.88 -16.59 9.97
N ARG A 30 35.46 -15.44 9.63
CA ARG A 30 35.28 -14.18 10.37
C ARG A 30 34.32 -13.28 9.61
N TYR A 31 33.45 -12.63 10.35
CA TYR A 31 32.43 -11.71 9.84
C TYR A 31 32.53 -10.39 10.58
N GLN A 32 32.40 -9.29 9.85
CA GLN A 32 32.42 -7.95 10.40
C GLN A 32 31.16 -7.18 9.98
N ALA A 33 30.68 -6.30 10.86
CA ALA A 33 29.52 -5.47 10.58
C ALA A 33 29.84 -4.44 9.47
N ASN A 34 29.30 -4.63 8.27
CA ASN A 34 29.42 -3.68 7.17
C ASN A 34 28.30 -2.63 7.28
N ARG A 35 28.68 -1.39 7.61
CA ARG A 35 27.74 -0.27 7.78
C ARG A 35 27.19 0.30 6.46
N ASP A 36 27.78 -0.04 5.31
CA ASP A 36 27.29 0.41 4.01
C ASP A 36 26.12 -0.43 3.48
N THR A 37 26.15 -1.74 3.78
CA THR A 37 25.11 -2.69 3.38
C THR A 37 24.10 -2.97 4.50
N GLY A 38 24.51 -2.82 5.77
CA GLY A 38 23.70 -3.17 6.93
C GLY A 38 23.69 -4.67 7.22
N PHE A 39 24.74 -5.40 6.83
CA PHE A 39 24.86 -6.83 7.09
C PHE A 39 26.21 -7.18 7.71
N TYR A 40 26.27 -8.29 8.43
CA TYR A 40 27.56 -8.91 8.77
C TYR A 40 28.10 -9.61 7.52
N GLN A 41 29.28 -9.20 7.07
CA GLN A 41 29.89 -9.71 5.84
C GLN A 41 31.20 -10.41 6.19
N GLN A 42 31.49 -11.51 5.51
CA GLN A 42 32.72 -12.26 5.73
C GLN A 42 33.95 -11.43 5.31
N ILE A 43 35.04 -11.56 6.05
CA ILE A 43 36.34 -10.96 5.73
C ILE A 43 37.35 -12.06 5.34
N ASN A 44 38.14 -11.81 4.29
CA ASN A 44 39.24 -12.68 3.90
C ASN A 44 40.48 -12.45 4.78
N ALA A 45 41.52 -13.28 4.62
CA ALA A 45 42.79 -13.11 5.33
C ALA A 45 43.48 -11.76 5.06
N ASP A 46 43.19 -11.12 3.92
CA ASP A 46 43.72 -9.82 3.51
C ASP A 46 42.84 -8.63 3.94
N ASP A 47 41.92 -8.82 4.90
CA ASP A 47 40.93 -7.84 5.37
C ASP A 47 39.97 -7.28 4.29
N SER A 48 39.92 -7.89 3.11
CA SER A 48 38.96 -7.57 2.06
C SER A 48 37.58 -8.19 2.34
N TRP A 49 36.49 -7.50 1.97
CA TRP A 49 35.12 -8.03 2.04
C TRP A 49 34.90 -9.19 1.06
N ALA A 50 34.44 -10.33 1.57
CA ALA A 50 33.99 -11.47 0.78
C ALA A 50 32.50 -11.35 0.39
N SER A 51 32.02 -12.19 -0.53
CA SER A 51 30.63 -12.12 -1.01
C SER A 51 29.58 -12.62 -0.01
N GLU A 52 29.98 -13.46 0.96
CA GLU A 52 29.05 -14.07 1.91
C GLU A 52 28.56 -13.04 2.96
N GLN A 53 27.24 -12.92 3.06
CA GLN A 53 26.56 -12.03 4.00
C GLN A 53 25.64 -12.83 4.92
N LEU A 54 25.66 -12.52 6.22
CA LEU A 54 24.80 -13.15 7.20
C LEU A 54 23.49 -12.38 7.34
N SER A 55 22.38 -13.11 7.28
CA SER A 55 21.07 -12.64 7.73
C SER A 55 20.86 -13.05 9.20
N PRO A 56 20.24 -12.20 10.04
CA PRO A 56 19.57 -10.95 9.71
C PRO A 56 20.53 -9.74 9.58
N GLY A 57 20.10 -8.75 8.79
CA GLY A 57 20.77 -7.44 8.72
C GLY A 57 20.37 -6.49 9.87
N PHE A 58 20.97 -5.30 9.88
CA PHE A 58 20.70 -4.20 10.80
C PHE A 58 20.49 -2.89 10.03
N THR A 59 19.77 -1.94 10.64
CA THR A 59 19.46 -0.66 9.99
C THR A 59 20.69 0.25 9.90
N VAL A 60 20.88 0.87 8.74
CA VAL A 60 21.98 1.79 8.45
C VAL A 60 21.49 3.06 7.77
N GLY A 61 22.26 4.13 7.85
CA GLY A 61 21.94 5.40 7.19
C GLY A 61 21.99 5.25 5.68
N ALA A 62 20.85 5.38 5.01
CA ALA A 62 20.75 5.26 3.55
C ALA A 62 21.02 6.57 2.79
N CYS A 63 21.18 7.70 3.50
CA CYS A 63 21.36 9.05 2.93
C CYS A 63 20.40 9.30 1.74
N TRP A 64 20.94 9.66 0.58
CA TRP A 64 20.17 9.96 -0.64
C TRP A 64 19.91 8.75 -1.53
N LYS A 65 20.39 7.55 -1.18
CA LYS A 65 20.30 6.35 -2.04
C LYS A 65 18.85 6.02 -2.40
N ASN A 66 17.93 6.18 -1.44
CA ASN A 66 16.50 5.91 -1.65
C ASN A 66 15.86 6.90 -2.64
N PHE A 67 16.17 8.19 -2.52
CA PHE A 67 15.64 9.22 -3.43
C PHE A 67 16.24 9.09 -4.82
N ALA A 68 17.57 8.93 -4.92
CA ALA A 68 18.25 8.73 -6.20
C ALA A 68 17.67 7.54 -6.96
N ARG A 69 17.38 6.43 -6.26
CA ARG A 69 16.78 5.25 -6.87
C ARG A 69 15.45 5.52 -7.57
N VAL A 70 14.60 6.40 -7.04
CA VAL A 70 13.34 6.78 -7.71
C VAL A 70 13.59 7.44 -9.07
N PHE A 71 14.71 8.14 -9.24
CA PHE A 71 15.08 8.86 -10.46
C PHE A 71 16.14 8.16 -11.34
N THR A 72 16.72 7.05 -10.88
CA THR A 72 17.72 6.28 -11.65
C THR A 72 17.22 4.91 -12.08
N ASP A 73 16.29 4.31 -11.34
CA ASP A 73 15.74 2.98 -11.63
C ASP A 73 14.57 3.09 -12.64
N GLU A 74 14.82 2.69 -13.89
CA GLU A 74 13.81 2.73 -14.95
C GLU A 74 12.55 1.91 -14.63
N GLY A 75 12.68 0.88 -13.80
CA GLY A 75 11.56 0.06 -13.35
C GLY A 75 10.62 0.80 -12.40
N ILE A 76 11.12 1.82 -11.69
CA ILE A 76 10.36 2.61 -10.71
C ILE A 76 9.82 3.89 -11.34
N GLN A 77 10.61 4.56 -12.19
CA GLN A 77 10.25 5.85 -12.78
C GLN A 77 8.95 5.83 -13.59
N LYS A 78 8.83 4.83 -14.47
CA LYS A 78 7.68 4.71 -15.38
C LYS A 78 6.35 4.58 -14.62
N PRO A 79 6.17 3.63 -13.68
CA PRO A 79 4.95 3.56 -12.90
C PRO A 79 4.78 4.78 -11.96
N PHE A 80 5.87 5.34 -11.42
CA PHE A 80 5.78 6.51 -10.54
C PHE A 80 5.10 7.70 -11.22
N LEU A 81 5.55 8.11 -12.41
CA LEU A 81 4.97 9.25 -13.13
C LEU A 81 3.53 8.98 -13.59
N ALA A 82 3.24 7.75 -14.02
CA ALA A 82 1.88 7.35 -14.42
C ALA A 82 0.90 7.38 -13.23
N ILE A 83 1.32 6.87 -12.08
CA ILE A 83 0.51 6.89 -10.84
C ILE A 83 0.36 8.33 -10.35
N PHE A 84 1.43 9.12 -10.36
CA PHE A 84 1.39 10.53 -9.95
C PHE A 84 0.39 11.34 -10.78
N GLY A 85 0.42 11.20 -12.11
CA GLY A 85 -0.55 11.85 -13.00
C GLY A 85 -1.98 11.41 -12.73
N TRP A 86 -2.20 10.11 -12.46
CA TRP A 86 -3.50 9.59 -12.05
C TRP A 86 -3.96 10.15 -10.70
N THR A 87 -3.10 10.19 -9.68
CA THR A 87 -3.44 10.72 -8.36
C THR A 87 -3.86 12.19 -8.45
N LEU A 88 -3.13 12.99 -9.23
CA LEU A 88 -3.48 14.40 -9.45
C LEU A 88 -4.85 14.54 -10.12
N LEU A 89 -5.09 13.78 -11.20
CA LEU A 89 -6.36 13.78 -11.92
C LEU A 89 -7.52 13.31 -11.01
N PHE A 90 -7.31 12.24 -10.26
CA PHE A 90 -8.29 11.68 -9.32
C PHE A 90 -8.70 12.70 -8.24
N SER A 91 -7.72 13.35 -7.62
CA SER A 91 -7.97 14.39 -6.62
C SER A 91 -8.70 15.59 -7.24
N LEU A 92 -8.28 16.06 -8.41
CA LEU A 92 -8.92 17.17 -9.10
C LEU A 92 -10.39 16.87 -9.45
N LEU A 93 -10.65 15.69 -10.03
CA LEU A 93 -12.00 15.26 -10.39
C LEU A 93 -12.88 15.11 -9.15
N THR A 94 -12.35 14.52 -8.08
CA THR A 94 -13.07 14.39 -6.81
C THR A 94 -13.47 15.76 -6.28
N VAL A 95 -12.52 16.70 -6.15
CA VAL A 95 -12.83 18.03 -5.60
C VAL A 95 -13.85 18.76 -6.48
N LEU A 96 -13.68 18.70 -7.80
CA LEU A 96 -14.61 19.36 -8.73
C LEU A 96 -16.03 18.79 -8.59
N LEU A 97 -16.19 17.47 -8.61
CA LEU A 97 -17.49 16.82 -8.55
C LEU A 97 -18.15 17.01 -7.17
N THR A 98 -17.41 16.77 -6.09
CA THR A 98 -17.94 16.92 -4.71
C THR A 98 -18.38 18.35 -4.44
N VAL A 99 -17.59 19.36 -4.84
CA VAL A 99 -17.96 20.77 -4.69
C VAL A 99 -19.17 21.12 -5.55
N ALA A 100 -19.18 20.72 -6.83
CA ALA A 100 -20.30 21.01 -7.72
C ALA A 100 -21.62 20.40 -7.21
N VAL A 101 -21.60 19.11 -6.86
CA VAL A 101 -22.77 18.39 -6.35
C VAL A 101 -23.21 18.95 -5.00
N SER A 102 -22.29 19.16 -4.06
CA SER A 102 -22.61 19.68 -2.73
C SER A 102 -23.17 21.09 -2.78
N MET A 103 -22.64 21.96 -3.65
CA MET A 103 -23.13 23.32 -3.80
C MET A 103 -24.55 23.36 -4.35
N VAL A 104 -24.82 22.58 -5.42
CA VAL A 104 -26.17 22.48 -5.99
C VAL A 104 -27.16 21.94 -4.95
N LEU A 105 -26.81 20.85 -4.27
CA LEU A 105 -27.67 20.27 -3.23
C LEU A 105 -27.89 21.21 -2.04
N ALA A 106 -26.86 21.95 -1.61
CA ALA A 106 -26.98 22.93 -0.54
C ALA A 106 -27.97 24.05 -0.89
N CYS A 107 -27.86 24.61 -2.10
CA CYS A 107 -28.80 25.63 -2.59
C CYS A 107 -30.24 25.08 -2.65
N LEU A 108 -30.43 23.84 -3.14
CA LEU A 108 -31.75 23.22 -3.24
C LEU A 108 -32.38 22.96 -1.87
N VAL A 109 -31.62 22.41 -0.92
CA VAL A 109 -32.13 22.08 0.42
C VAL A 109 -32.47 23.33 1.24
N GLN A 110 -31.85 24.47 0.95
CA GLN A 110 -32.16 25.72 1.61
C GLN A 110 -33.34 26.47 0.97
N TRP A 111 -33.80 26.05 -0.21
CA TRP A 111 -34.87 26.74 -0.93
C TRP A 111 -36.20 26.73 -0.16
N GLU A 112 -36.79 27.90 0.05
CA GLU A 112 -38.02 28.08 0.85
C GLU A 112 -39.22 27.32 0.28
N ALA A 113 -39.30 27.17 -1.04
CA ALA A 113 -40.38 26.44 -1.71
C ALA A 113 -40.30 24.92 -1.49
N LEU A 114 -39.14 24.39 -1.08
CA LEU A 114 -38.93 22.96 -0.88
C LEU A 114 -39.61 22.51 0.43
N ARG A 115 -40.78 21.89 0.28
CA ARG A 115 -41.46 21.23 1.39
C ARG A 115 -40.63 20.03 1.87
N GLY A 116 -40.49 19.88 3.19
CA GLY A 116 -39.77 18.74 3.78
C GLY A 116 -38.24 18.88 3.82
N LYS A 117 -37.68 20.09 3.67
CA LYS A 117 -36.22 20.35 3.68
C LYS A 117 -35.43 19.70 4.83
N ALA A 118 -36.04 19.53 6.00
CA ALA A 118 -35.42 18.87 7.14
C ALA A 118 -35.10 17.38 6.88
N ILE A 119 -36.00 16.66 6.20
CA ILE A 119 -35.81 15.24 5.89
C ILE A 119 -34.70 15.08 4.84
N TYR A 120 -34.75 15.89 3.77
CA TYR A 120 -33.71 15.90 2.74
C TYR A 120 -32.33 16.18 3.32
N ARG A 121 -32.22 17.14 4.26
CA ARG A 121 -30.95 17.47 4.92
C ARG A 121 -30.35 16.27 5.66
N VAL A 122 -31.16 15.53 6.40
CA VAL A 122 -30.68 14.35 7.15
C VAL A 122 -30.24 13.25 6.17
N MET A 123 -31.06 12.94 5.16
CA MET A 123 -30.76 11.86 4.21
C MET A 123 -29.47 12.12 3.42
N LEU A 124 -29.21 13.37 3.01
CA LEU A 124 -28.01 13.73 2.24
C LEU A 124 -26.71 13.67 3.05
N ILE A 125 -26.78 13.77 4.39
CA ILE A 125 -25.60 13.68 5.26
C ILE A 125 -25.31 12.21 5.63
N LEU A 126 -26.26 11.28 5.46
CA LEU A 126 -26.10 9.87 5.82
C LEU A 126 -24.83 9.20 5.25
N PRO A 127 -24.46 9.40 3.97
CA PRO A 127 -23.26 8.77 3.42
C PRO A 127 -21.99 9.14 4.19
N TYR A 128 -21.92 10.39 4.68
CA TYR A 128 -20.80 10.88 5.49
C TYR A 128 -20.92 10.45 6.97
N ALA A 129 -22.13 10.27 7.48
CA ALA A 129 -22.35 9.84 8.86
C ALA A 129 -21.94 8.38 9.10
N VAL A 130 -21.96 7.54 8.07
CA VAL A 130 -21.54 6.14 8.14
C VAL A 130 -20.02 6.03 8.02
N PRO A 131 -19.35 5.18 8.82
CA PRO A 131 -17.90 4.96 8.70
C PRO A 131 -17.50 4.49 7.30
N ALA A 132 -16.57 5.22 6.68
CA ALA A 132 -16.15 5.02 5.28
C ALA A 132 -15.71 3.59 4.97
N PHE A 133 -15.02 2.91 5.90
CA PHE A 133 -14.54 1.54 5.71
C PHE A 133 -15.66 0.56 5.34
N ILE A 134 -16.81 0.63 6.03
CA ILE A 134 -17.95 -0.25 5.76
C ILE A 134 -18.58 0.09 4.42
N SER A 135 -18.79 1.38 4.14
CA SER A 135 -19.33 1.85 2.86
C SER A 135 -18.48 1.38 1.67
N ILE A 136 -17.15 1.50 1.76
CA ILE A 136 -16.22 1.05 0.72
C ILE A 136 -16.32 -0.46 0.49
N LEU A 137 -16.42 -1.27 1.56
CA LEU A 137 -16.57 -2.72 1.42
C LEU A 137 -17.92 -3.12 0.81
N ILE A 138 -19.00 -2.42 1.16
CA ILE A 138 -20.31 -2.62 0.54
C ILE A 138 -20.22 -2.33 -0.95
N PHE A 139 -19.66 -1.19 -1.35
CA PHE A 139 -19.47 -0.86 -2.76
C PHE A 139 -18.57 -1.86 -3.48
N LYS A 140 -17.50 -2.36 -2.84
CA LYS A 140 -16.67 -3.44 -3.41
C LYS A 140 -17.49 -4.69 -3.74
N GLY A 141 -18.45 -5.06 -2.88
CA GLY A 141 -19.39 -6.16 -3.14
C GLY A 141 -20.38 -5.84 -4.26
N LEU A 142 -20.99 -4.66 -4.22
CA LEU A 142 -21.99 -4.21 -5.20
C LEU A 142 -21.42 -4.11 -6.63
N PHE A 143 -20.18 -3.65 -6.78
CA PHE A 143 -19.48 -3.55 -8.06
C PHE A 143 -18.84 -4.87 -8.53
N ASN A 144 -19.05 -5.98 -7.83
CA ASN A 144 -18.50 -7.28 -8.24
C ASN A 144 -18.98 -7.66 -9.65
N GLN A 145 -18.04 -8.13 -10.49
CA GLN A 145 -18.32 -8.36 -11.91
C GLN A 145 -19.31 -9.49 -12.16
N SER A 146 -19.29 -10.53 -11.33
CA SER A 146 -20.06 -11.76 -11.52
C SER A 146 -21.34 -11.80 -10.68
N PHE A 147 -21.28 -11.30 -9.45
CA PHE A 147 -22.36 -11.43 -8.45
C PHE A 147 -22.87 -10.10 -7.90
N GLY A 148 -22.32 -8.96 -8.33
CA GLY A 148 -22.70 -7.66 -7.80
C GLY A 148 -24.05 -7.18 -8.32
N GLU A 149 -24.89 -6.68 -7.42
CA GLU A 149 -26.25 -6.18 -7.75
C GLU A 149 -26.23 -5.08 -8.81
N ILE A 150 -25.20 -4.22 -8.82
CA ILE A 150 -25.05 -3.17 -9.84
C ILE A 150 -24.93 -3.80 -11.23
N ASN A 151 -24.13 -4.85 -11.39
CA ASN A 151 -23.96 -5.53 -12.68
C ASN A 151 -25.18 -6.35 -13.08
N VAL A 152 -25.89 -6.95 -12.11
CA VAL A 152 -27.16 -7.63 -12.37
C VAL A 152 -28.19 -6.64 -12.91
N MET A 153 -28.33 -5.48 -12.25
CA MET A 153 -29.25 -4.42 -12.66
C MET A 153 -28.88 -3.81 -14.02
N LEU A 154 -27.60 -3.48 -14.24
CA LEU A 154 -27.14 -2.94 -15.53
C LEU A 154 -27.34 -3.92 -16.68
N ASN A 155 -27.12 -5.20 -16.45
CA ASN A 155 -27.38 -6.23 -17.46
C ASN A 155 -28.87 -6.38 -17.75
N ALA A 156 -29.74 -6.28 -16.74
CA ALA A 156 -31.18 -6.37 -16.94
C ALA A 156 -31.75 -5.16 -17.70
N LEU A 157 -31.24 -3.95 -17.43
CA LEU A 157 -31.73 -2.70 -18.04
C LEU A 157 -31.09 -2.41 -19.40
N PHE A 158 -29.79 -2.67 -19.54
CA PHE A 158 -29.01 -2.22 -20.69
C PHE A 158 -28.26 -3.35 -21.41
N GLY A 159 -28.30 -4.59 -20.90
CA GLY A 159 -27.72 -5.76 -21.59
C GLY A 159 -26.19 -5.89 -21.53
N PHE A 160 -25.48 -5.10 -20.72
CA PHE A 160 -24.03 -5.20 -20.57
C PHE A 160 -23.57 -5.34 -19.11
N LYS A 161 -22.37 -5.89 -18.92
CA LYS A 161 -21.74 -6.10 -17.61
C LYS A 161 -20.35 -5.46 -17.57
N PRO A 162 -20.21 -4.24 -17.00
CA PRO A 162 -18.91 -3.57 -16.92
C PRO A 162 -17.90 -4.34 -16.08
N ALA A 163 -16.64 -4.31 -16.52
CA ALA A 163 -15.53 -4.95 -15.85
C ALA A 163 -14.84 -4.00 -14.85
N TRP A 164 -15.56 -3.58 -13.80
CA TRP A 164 -15.14 -2.55 -12.82
C TRP A 164 -13.78 -2.77 -12.12
N PHE A 165 -13.25 -3.99 -12.15
CA PHE A 165 -11.97 -4.35 -11.51
C PHE A 165 -10.89 -4.78 -12.51
N SER A 166 -11.28 -5.11 -13.74
CA SER A 166 -10.35 -5.64 -14.76
C SER A 166 -10.02 -4.59 -15.81
N ASP A 167 -10.97 -3.72 -16.15
CA ASP A 167 -10.73 -2.60 -17.04
C ASP A 167 -10.19 -1.39 -16.27
N PRO A 168 -9.01 -0.85 -16.64
CA PRO A 168 -8.40 0.27 -15.93
C PRO A 168 -9.25 1.55 -15.93
N THR A 169 -10.01 1.81 -16.99
CA THR A 169 -10.81 3.04 -17.10
C THR A 169 -12.07 2.97 -16.25
N LEU A 170 -12.75 1.82 -16.26
CA LEU A 170 -13.92 1.56 -15.43
C LEU A 170 -13.56 1.48 -13.94
N ALA A 171 -12.41 0.90 -13.60
CA ALA A 171 -11.91 0.89 -12.22
C ALA A 171 -11.68 2.31 -11.70
N ARG A 172 -11.09 3.18 -12.52
CA ARG A 172 -10.89 4.60 -12.22
C ARG A 172 -12.22 5.35 -12.06
N ALA A 173 -13.18 5.10 -12.95
CA ALA A 173 -14.51 5.68 -12.85
C ALA A 173 -15.23 5.25 -11.56
N MET A 174 -15.18 3.97 -11.21
CA MET A 174 -15.72 3.44 -9.96
C MET A 174 -15.13 4.14 -8.74
N LEU A 175 -13.81 4.33 -8.69
CA LEU A 175 -13.16 5.04 -7.58
C LEU A 175 -13.65 6.48 -7.45
N VAL A 176 -13.82 7.20 -8.56
CA VAL A 176 -14.35 8.57 -8.55
C VAL A 176 -15.81 8.58 -8.08
N ILE A 177 -16.64 7.66 -8.54
CA ILE A 177 -18.06 7.54 -8.15
C ILE A 177 -18.21 7.29 -6.65
N VAL A 178 -17.44 6.34 -6.09
CA VAL A 178 -17.53 5.97 -4.67
C VAL A 178 -17.01 7.09 -3.76
N ASN A 179 -16.10 7.93 -4.26
CA ASN A 179 -15.49 9.01 -3.51
C ASN A 179 -16.27 10.35 -3.61
N THR A 180 -17.16 10.49 -4.60
CA THR A 180 -17.98 11.69 -4.82
C THR A 180 -19.24 11.64 -3.97
#